data_AF-A0A7C3S7U2-F1
#
_entry.id   AF-A0A7C3S7U2-F1
#
_cell.length_a   1.000
_cell.length_b   1.000
_cell.length_c   1.000
_cell.angle_alpha   90.00
_cell.angle_beta   90.00
_cell.angle_gamma   90.00
#
_symmetry.space_group_name_H-M   'P 1'
#
loop_
_entity.id
_entity.type
_entity.pdbx_description
1 polymer ?
#
loop_
_entity_poly.entity_id
_entity_poly.type
_entity_poly.pdbx_seq_one_letter_code
_entity_poly.pdbx_strand_id
1 'polypeptide(L)'
;MRATTVLRQKGVKEAIQRFVERVSQLPQVEAVLLAWGDGGWEVWTVIDEWDDEVVDAVIEQEGMLLDELSIQQGKVNFGFHIVVRKGRPLEEFLSPLTQVLFRRE
;
A
#
# COMPACT_ATOMS: atom_id res chain seq x y z
N MET A 1 4.35 12.83 10.80
CA MET A 1 2.98 13.25 10.38
C MET A 1 2.04 12.07 10.62
N ARG A 2 0.76 12.26 10.98
CA ARG A 2 -0.16 11.11 11.17
C ARG A 2 -0.73 10.67 9.81
N ALA A 3 -0.88 9.37 9.55
CA ALA A 3 -1.47 8.79 8.32
C ALA A 3 -2.80 9.42 7.89
N THR A 4 -3.58 9.84 8.89
CA THR A 4 -4.84 10.58 8.70
C THR A 4 -4.70 11.95 8.03
N THR A 5 -3.50 12.54 7.95
CA THR A 5 -3.28 13.86 7.36
C THR A 5 -3.20 13.80 5.83
N VAL A 6 -2.60 12.77 5.23
CA VAL A 6 -2.49 12.67 3.75
C VAL A 6 -3.79 12.21 3.10
N LEU A 7 -4.51 11.31 3.76
CA LEU A 7 -5.81 10.83 3.31
C LEU A 7 -6.90 11.93 3.35
N ARG A 8 -6.59 13.13 3.83
CA ARG A 8 -7.48 14.30 3.76
C ARG A 8 -7.19 15.18 2.55
N GLN A 9 -6.09 14.94 1.85
CA GLN A 9 -5.77 15.67 0.64
C GLN A 9 -6.69 15.22 -0.49
N LYS A 10 -7.21 16.19 -1.25
CA LYS A 10 -8.18 15.94 -2.32
C LYS A 10 -7.61 14.96 -3.34
N GLY A 11 -8.33 13.88 -3.62
CA GLY A 11 -7.99 12.89 -4.64
C GLY A 11 -7.07 11.76 -4.17
N VAL A 12 -6.26 11.98 -3.12
CA VAL A 12 -5.31 10.98 -2.61
C VAL A 12 -6.04 9.81 -1.96
N LYS A 13 -7.05 10.09 -1.15
CA LYS A 13 -7.84 9.05 -0.50
C LYS A 13 -8.52 8.16 -1.53
N GLU A 14 -9.12 8.77 -2.55
CA GLU A 14 -9.84 8.06 -3.60
C GLU A 14 -8.89 7.22 -4.45
N ALA A 15 -7.69 7.72 -4.76
CA ALA A 15 -6.66 6.97 -5.49
C ALA A 15 -6.16 5.77 -4.68
N ILE A 16 -5.81 5.97 -3.40
CA ILE A 16 -5.40 4.88 -2.50
C ILE A 16 -6.53 3.85 -2.33
N GLN A 17 -7.78 4.28 -2.20
CA GLN A 17 -8.91 3.37 -2.10
C GLN A 17 -9.05 2.49 -3.35
N ARG A 18 -8.96 3.07 -4.56
CA ARG A 18 -8.97 2.28 -5.80
C ARG A 18 -7.83 1.28 -5.88
N PHE A 19 -6.61 1.69 -5.49
CA PHE A 19 -5.47 0.78 -5.41
C PHE A 19 -5.76 -0.40 -4.47
N VAL A 20 -6.22 -0.11 -3.25
CA VAL A 20 -6.57 -1.14 -2.25
C VAL A 20 -7.68 -2.06 -2.78
N GLU A 21 -8.71 -1.53 -3.43
CA GLU A 21 -9.80 -2.31 -4.01
C GLU A 21 -9.31 -3.30 -5.06
N ARG A 22 -8.37 -2.91 -5.92
CA ARG A 22 -7.81 -3.77 -6.98
C ARG A 22 -6.85 -4.81 -6.40
N VAL A 23 -5.91 -4.38 -5.58
CA VAL A 23 -4.87 -5.26 -5.00
C VAL A 23 -5.48 -6.26 -4.01
N SER A 24 -6.52 -5.89 -3.27
CA SER A 24 -7.21 -6.82 -2.35
C SER A 24 -7.97 -7.96 -3.06
N GLN A 25 -8.19 -7.88 -4.38
CA GLN A 25 -8.74 -9.01 -5.14
C GLN A 25 -7.73 -10.15 -5.32
N LEU A 26 -6.43 -9.88 -5.21
CA LEU A 26 -5.38 -10.89 -5.31
C LEU A 26 -5.40 -11.75 -4.03
N PRO A 27 -5.70 -13.06 -4.12
CA PRO A 27 -5.85 -13.92 -2.93
C PRO A 27 -4.64 -13.95 -2.00
N GLN A 28 -3.44 -13.82 -2.58
CA GLN A 28 -2.14 -13.85 -1.91
C GLN A 28 -1.85 -12.56 -1.13
N VAL A 29 -2.57 -11.47 -1.41
CA VAL A 29 -2.44 -10.23 -0.64
C VAL A 29 -3.22 -10.36 0.66
N GLU A 30 -2.50 -10.25 1.76
CA GLU A 30 -3.03 -10.41 3.11
C GLU A 30 -3.29 -9.07 3.80
N ALA A 31 -2.50 -8.04 3.46
CA ALA A 31 -2.71 -6.70 3.98
C ALA A 31 -2.17 -5.62 3.04
N VAL A 32 -2.76 -4.43 3.12
CA VAL A 32 -2.21 -3.20 2.56
C VAL A 32 -2.11 -2.19 3.69
N LEU A 33 -0.92 -1.63 3.88
CA LEU A 33 -0.61 -0.71 4.97
C LEU A 33 -0.14 0.62 4.41
N LEU A 34 -0.45 1.70 5.11
CA LEU A 34 0.08 3.03 4.87
C LEU A 34 0.99 3.44 6.04
N ALA A 35 2.27 3.60 5.76
CA ALA A 35 3.27 4.04 6.71
C ALA A 35 3.76 5.46 6.39
N TRP A 36 4.40 6.10 7.37
CA TRP A 36 5.17 7.33 7.17
C TRP A 36 6.64 7.02 7.41
N GLY A 37 7.45 7.09 6.36
CA GLY A 37 8.89 6.86 6.41
C GLY A 37 9.69 8.15 6.23
N ASP A 38 11.01 8.00 6.11
CA ASP A 38 11.95 9.13 5.98
C ASP A 38 11.80 9.88 4.64
N GLY A 39 11.32 9.18 3.59
CA GLY A 39 11.13 9.73 2.24
C GLY A 39 9.73 10.27 1.95
N GLY A 40 8.75 10.06 2.84
CA GLY A 40 7.35 10.42 2.63
C GLY A 40 6.38 9.34 3.07
N TRP A 41 5.27 9.23 2.35
CA TRP A 41 4.30 8.15 2.58
C TRP A 41 4.81 6.86 1.97
N GLU A 42 4.53 5.74 2.60
CA GLU A 42 4.88 4.44 2.05
C GLU A 42 3.66 3.53 2.04
N VAL A 43 3.42 2.88 0.92
CA VAL A 43 2.38 1.85 0.79
C VAL A 43 3.07 0.50 0.83
N TRP A 44 2.70 -0.34 1.80
CA TRP A 44 3.25 -1.67 1.95
C TRP A 44 2.19 -2.70 1.61
N THR A 45 2.47 -3.54 0.61
CA THR A 45 1.64 -4.67 0.24
C THR A 45 2.24 -5.94 0.84
N VAL A 46 1.49 -6.62 1.70
CA VAL A 46 1.96 -7.81 2.42
C VAL A 46 1.42 -9.07 1.75
N ILE A 47 2.33 -9.98 1.41
CA ILE A 47 2.04 -11.31 0.84
C ILE A 47 2.73 -12.40 1.67
N ASP A 48 2.18 -13.62 1.64
CA ASP A 48 2.72 -14.72 2.44
C ASP A 48 4.04 -15.25 1.84
N GLU A 49 4.01 -15.60 0.56
CA GLU A 49 5.14 -16.13 -0.20
C GLU A 49 5.37 -15.30 -1.48
N TRP A 50 6.58 -15.39 -2.02
CA TRP A 50 6.91 -14.71 -3.27
C TRP A 50 6.29 -15.46 -4.45
N ASP A 51 5.47 -14.74 -5.21
CA ASP A 51 4.80 -15.23 -6.42
C ASP A 51 4.96 -14.15 -7.49
N ASP A 52 5.67 -14.48 -8.58
CA ASP A 52 6.02 -13.53 -9.63
C ASP A 52 4.77 -12.90 -10.28
N GLU A 53 3.70 -13.68 -10.51
CA GLU A 53 2.48 -13.18 -11.15
C GLU A 53 1.75 -12.17 -10.23
N VAL A 54 1.73 -12.45 -8.93
CA VAL A 54 1.14 -11.55 -7.94
C VAL A 54 1.98 -10.28 -7.80
N VAL A 55 3.30 -10.43 -7.74
CA VAL A 55 4.24 -9.30 -7.63
C VAL A 55 4.10 -8.38 -8.83
N ASP A 56 4.10 -8.93 -10.04
CA ASP A 56 3.93 -8.15 -11.27
C ASP A 56 2.59 -7.42 -11.28
N ALA A 57 1.50 -8.09 -10.87
CA ALA A 57 0.18 -7.47 -10.77
C ALA A 57 0.15 -6.32 -9.73
N VAL A 58 0.80 -6.50 -8.58
CA VAL A 58 0.93 -5.44 -7.56
C VAL A 58 1.72 -4.26 -8.10
N ILE A 59 2.87 -4.49 -8.74
CA ILE A 59 3.72 -3.45 -9.33
C ILE A 59 2.96 -2.66 -10.39
N GLU A 60 2.16 -3.32 -11.24
CA GLU A 60 1.32 -2.64 -12.21
C GLU A 60 0.33 -1.69 -11.53
N GLN A 61 -0.32 -2.13 -10.45
CA GLN A 61 -1.23 -1.28 -9.68
C GLN A 61 -0.51 -0.14 -8.94
N GLU A 62 0.71 -0.35 -8.45
CA GLU A 62 1.54 0.70 -7.86
C GLU A 62 1.90 1.77 -8.90
N GLY A 63 2.24 1.36 -10.13
CA GLY A 63 2.47 2.28 -11.24
C GLY A 63 1.25 3.12 -11.57
N MET A 64 0.07 2.50 -11.67
CA MET A 64 -1.19 3.23 -11.89
C MET A 64 -1.50 4.22 -10.76
N LEU A 65 -1.26 3.83 -9.51
CA LEU A 65 -1.45 4.71 -8.36
C LEU A 65 -0.47 5.90 -8.41
N LEU A 66 0.79 5.66 -8.76
CA LEU A 66 1.79 6.71 -8.92
C LEU A 66 1.39 7.71 -10.01
N ASP A 67 0.88 7.23 -11.14
CA ASP A 67 0.37 8.08 -12.22
C ASP A 67 -0.83 8.92 -11.76
N GLU A 68 -1.81 8.30 -11.09
CA GLU A 68 -2.98 9.00 -10.55
C GLU A 68 -2.58 10.11 -9.54
N LEU A 69 -1.62 9.82 -8.67
CA LEU A 69 -1.13 10.77 -7.66
C LEU A 69 -0.25 11.87 -8.27
N SER A 70 0.58 11.54 -9.27
CA SER A 70 1.43 12.50 -9.97
C SER A 70 0.62 13.49 -10.79
N ILE A 71 -0.46 13.04 -11.43
CA ILE A 71 -1.40 13.89 -12.18
C ILE A 71 -2.17 14.84 -11.25
N GLN A 72 -2.52 14.37 -10.05
CA GLN A 72 -3.37 15.13 -9.14
C GLN A 72 -2.59 16.11 -8.26
N GLN A 73 -1.35 15.83 -7.91
CA GLN A 73 -0.60 16.66 -6.97
C GLN A 73 0.92 16.67 -7.22
N GLY A 74 1.45 17.83 -7.62
CA GLY A 74 2.87 18.10 -7.43
C GLY A 74 3.15 18.34 -5.94
N LYS A 75 3.59 17.30 -5.19
CA LYS A 75 4.46 17.35 -3.99
C LYS A 75 4.37 16.16 -3.03
N VAL A 76 3.48 15.18 -3.21
CA VAL A 76 3.39 14.04 -2.27
C VAL A 76 4.26 12.90 -2.76
N ASN A 77 5.34 12.63 -2.03
CA ASN A 77 6.23 11.52 -2.34
C ASN A 77 5.69 10.23 -1.73
N PHE A 78 5.54 9.20 -2.56
CA PHE A 78 5.13 7.87 -2.16
C PHE A 78 6.23 6.85 -2.47
N GLY A 79 6.58 6.04 -1.48
CA GLY A 79 7.34 4.80 -1.63
C GLY A 79 6.41 3.60 -1.68
N PHE A 80 6.84 2.54 -2.37
CA PHE A 80 6.09 1.31 -2.50
C PHE A 80 6.97 0.13 -2.11
N HIS A 81 6.41 -0.80 -1.35
CA HIS A 81 7.13 -1.96 -0.83
C HIS A 81 6.24 -3.20 -0.86
N ILE A 82 6.79 -4.29 -1.40
CA ILE A 82 6.21 -5.62 -1.25
C ILE A 82 6.93 -6.33 -0.11
N VAL A 83 6.17 -6.75 0.89
CA VAL A 83 6.67 -7.41 2.10
C VAL A 83 6.25 -8.87 2.07
N VAL A 84 7.22 -9.77 2.03
CA VAL A 84 6.98 -11.22 2.06
C VAL A 84 7.14 -11.74 3.48
N ARG A 85 6.09 -12.33 4.05
CA ARG A 85 6.12 -12.83 5.43
C ARG A 85 6.89 -14.12 5.61
N LYS A 86 6.92 -14.99 4.60
CA LYS A 86 7.55 -16.32 4.62
C LYS A 86 7.05 -17.15 5.82
N GLY A 87 5.73 -17.19 6.03
CA GLY A 87 5.09 -17.94 7.13
C GLY A 87 5.18 -17.30 8.52
N ARG A 88 5.81 -16.12 8.68
CA ARG A 88 5.81 -15.37 9.95
C ARG A 88 4.46 -14.70 10.21
N PRO A 89 3.88 -14.71 11.42
CA PRO A 89 2.57 -14.11 11.71
C PRO A 89 2.39 -12.69 11.15
N LEU A 90 1.23 -12.40 10.56
CA LEU A 90 0.93 -11.10 9.96
C LEU A 90 1.03 -9.96 10.99
N GLU A 91 0.68 -10.24 12.24
CA GLU A 91 0.73 -9.32 13.37
C GLU A 91 2.14 -8.74 13.60
N GLU A 92 3.20 -9.46 13.22
CA GLU A 92 4.58 -8.97 13.34
C GLU A 92 4.90 -7.82 12.37
N PHE A 93 4.10 -7.66 11.31
CA PHE A 93 4.22 -6.62 10.31
C PHE A 93 3.25 -5.45 10.55
N LEU A 94 2.29 -5.62 11.45
CA LEU A 94 1.35 -4.56 11.84
C LEU A 94 1.98 -3.73 12.96
N SER A 95 2.39 -2.51 12.62
CA SER A 95 2.92 -1.56 13.61
C SER A 95 1.88 -0.49 13.96
N PRO A 96 1.84 0.03 15.20
CA PRO A 96 1.06 1.21 15.56
C PRO A 96 1.38 2.47 14.73
N LEU A 97 2.53 2.48 14.06
CA LEU A 97 2.96 3.55 13.16
C LEU A 97 2.37 3.42 11.75
N THR A 98 1.78 2.29 11.44
CA THR A 98 1.12 2.02 10.15
C THR A 98 -0.39 2.14 10.30
N GLN A 99 -1.04 2.65 9.26
CA GLN A 99 -2.49 2.60 9.13
C GLN A 99 -2.85 1.41 8.23
N VAL A 100 -3.62 0.47 8.77
CA VAL A 100 -4.17 -0.64 7.98
C VAL A 100 -5.21 -0.08 7.01
N LEU A 101 -4.98 -0.29 5.71
CA LEU A 101 -5.92 0.06 4.65
C LEU A 101 -6.77 -1.14 4.23
N PHE A 102 -6.18 -2.34 4.30
CA PHE A 102 -6.83 -3.62 4.06
C PHE A 102 -6.16 -4.72 4.89
N ARG A 103 -6.95 -5.69 5.33
CA ARG A 103 -6.51 -6.94 5.98
C ARG A 103 -7.48 -8.05 5.57
N ARG A 104 -6.94 -9.20 5.16
CA ARG A 104 -7.70 -10.42 4.90
C ARG A 104 -7.99 -11.13 6.23
N GLU A 105 -9.24 -11.55 6.42
CA GLU A 105 -9.71 -12.34 7.58
C GLU A 105 -9.31 -13.81 7.47
#